data_AF-A0A2E3DJB9-F1
#
_entry.id   AF-A0A2E3DJB9-F1
#
_cell.length_a   1.000
_cell.length_b   1.000
_cell.length_c   1.000
_cell.angle_alpha   90.00
_cell.angle_beta   90.00
_cell.angle_gamma   90.00
#
_symmetry.space_group_name_H-M   'P 1'
#
loop_
_entity.id
_entity.type
_entity.pdbx_description
1 polymer ?
#
loop_
_entity_poly.entity_id
_entity_poly.type
_entity_poly.pdbx_seq_one_letter_code
_entity_poly.pdbx_strand_id
1 'polypeptide(L)'
;MSTSKCLHNLLSLIVVAGLLVFSPAVHAQFGGGGFGGGGQGGGGFGGGGQGGGQGGGQGGQGGAGVVINPQGVLKVQHFDIRLTQKRIQEARQVLDPNVARQSELRKVSLTRLEAEIARRLEAGEGVSDDMRYLAGLTSIDYVFFYPETGDIVVAGPAEGYAVDPAGRPVGVASGRAILELQDLIVALRSYGPAGKKANTVGVSIDPTQEGLQRMQQFMVKAAPALNPRTTKQFVSGLQKSLGQQVVTVEGISPKTHFAQVLVEADYRMKLIGIGLEKPPVDIRTYIGAAVPSSVNRNAMARWYFTPNYECVRVSEDNLAMQLVGDGVKLIGADELVQADGTRVGNGAVDRASKIFQQSFTAKYPQLASQVPVYAQMRNLIDMLIVAAFIQEKDYYSQASWDLGLLGNEKVLSVEVYPEPKTVETAVNAVWKGNSLMTPIGGGVDIQPMTALSSQNLLLDADNVVRKTHERTTINGLQAGQWWWD
;
A
#
# COMPACT_ATOMS: atom_id res chain seq x y z
N MET A 1 17.46 72.26 20.57
CA MET A 1 18.48 71.24 20.88
C MET A 1 17.73 70.10 21.56
N SER A 2 17.61 68.87 21.11
CA SER A 2 18.28 68.05 20.09
C SER A 2 17.24 67.10 19.48
N THR A 3 17.49 66.69 18.24
CA THR A 3 16.69 65.90 17.30
C THR A 3 16.45 64.45 17.72
N SER A 4 15.27 63.88 17.43
CA SER A 4 15.16 62.44 17.12
C SER A 4 14.13 62.17 16.02
N LYS A 5 14.58 61.34 15.08
CA LYS A 5 14.00 61.06 13.76
C LYS A 5 12.91 60.00 13.89
N CYS A 6 11.77 60.26 13.25
CA CYS A 6 10.78 59.25 12.91
C CYS A 6 11.17 58.66 11.54
N LEU A 7 11.61 57.41 11.48
CA LEU A 7 11.80 56.68 10.23
C LEU A 7 11.22 55.27 10.39
N HIS A 8 10.25 54.98 9.52
CA HIS A 8 9.54 53.71 9.43
C HIS A 8 10.49 52.59 9.01
N ASN A 9 10.56 51.51 9.80
CA ASN A 9 11.14 50.24 9.36
C ASN A 9 10.02 49.35 8.83
N LEU A 10 9.95 49.24 7.51
CA LEU A 10 9.25 48.19 6.79
C LEU A 10 10.15 46.94 6.86
N LEU A 11 9.75 45.93 7.64
CA LEU A 11 10.40 44.62 7.62
C LEU A 11 10.00 43.88 6.34
N SER A 12 10.95 43.71 5.43
CA SER A 12 10.84 42.79 4.30
C SER A 12 10.95 41.35 4.80
N LEU A 13 9.81 40.66 4.86
CA LEU A 13 9.71 39.22 5.05
C LEU A 13 10.07 38.53 3.73
N ILE A 14 11.29 38.02 3.60
CA ILE A 14 11.66 37.14 2.48
C ILE A 14 11.23 35.72 2.87
N VAL A 15 10.05 35.30 2.40
CA VAL A 15 9.63 33.90 2.40
C VAL A 15 10.33 33.23 1.23
N VAL A 16 11.37 32.45 1.51
CA VAL A 16 11.92 31.51 0.53
C VAL A 16 10.97 30.32 0.47
N ALA A 17 10.04 30.36 -0.49
CA ALA A 17 9.18 29.23 -0.83
C ALA A 17 10.00 28.16 -1.56
N GLY A 18 10.70 27.32 -0.80
CA GLY A 18 11.26 26.06 -1.29
C GLY A 18 10.15 25.01 -1.37
N LEU A 19 9.50 24.89 -2.52
CA LEU A 19 8.58 23.79 -2.81
C LEU A 19 9.42 22.51 -2.94
N LEU A 20 9.38 21.59 -1.97
CA LEU A 20 10.08 20.32 -2.05
C LEU A 20 9.09 19.17 -2.18
N VAL A 21 8.97 18.70 -3.42
CA VAL A 21 8.20 17.55 -3.84
C VAL A 21 8.89 16.28 -3.34
N PHE A 22 8.15 15.34 -2.76
CA PHE A 22 8.56 13.93 -2.69
C PHE A 22 8.64 13.42 -4.14
N SER A 23 9.75 13.71 -4.83
CA SER A 23 9.90 13.25 -6.20
C SER A 23 10.02 11.73 -6.17
N PRO A 24 9.16 10.97 -6.86
CA PRO A 24 9.47 9.58 -7.13
C PRO A 24 10.80 9.59 -7.86
N ALA A 25 11.79 8.86 -7.33
CA ALA A 25 13.13 8.91 -7.85
C ALA A 25 13.15 8.38 -9.29
N VAL A 26 13.02 9.26 -10.28
CA VAL A 26 13.24 8.94 -11.69
C VAL A 26 14.76 8.81 -11.88
N HIS A 27 15.31 7.69 -11.43
CA HIS A 27 16.69 7.30 -11.76
C HIS A 27 16.71 6.72 -13.17
N ALA A 28 16.59 7.60 -14.15
CA ALA A 28 16.89 7.31 -15.54
C ALA A 28 17.96 8.32 -16.02
N GLN A 29 19.20 8.12 -15.62
CA GLN A 29 20.34 8.76 -16.27
C GLN A 29 21.59 7.89 -16.15
N PHE A 30 21.90 7.19 -17.24
CA PHE A 30 23.29 7.03 -17.65
C PHE A 30 23.38 7.25 -19.16
N GLY A 31 23.90 8.43 -19.51
CA GLY A 31 24.54 8.67 -20.78
C GLY A 31 25.98 8.13 -20.73
N GLY A 32 26.44 7.60 -21.86
CA GLY A 32 27.82 7.21 -22.10
C GLY A 32 28.04 7.13 -23.60
N GLY A 33 28.55 8.21 -24.19
CA GLY A 33 28.96 8.26 -25.58
C GLY A 33 30.41 7.81 -25.77
N GLY A 34 30.67 7.20 -26.93
CA GLY A 34 31.90 7.39 -27.72
C GLY A 34 33.13 6.56 -27.37
N PHE A 35 33.43 5.54 -28.18
CA PHE A 35 34.56 5.47 -29.13
C PHE A 35 35.04 4.03 -29.43
N GLY A 36 35.00 3.67 -30.72
CA GLY A 36 36.14 3.10 -31.45
C GLY A 36 36.50 1.61 -31.28
N GLY A 37 36.31 0.82 -32.33
CA GLY A 37 37.01 -0.47 -32.48
C GLY A 37 36.39 -1.36 -33.56
N GLY A 38 36.79 -1.14 -34.82
CA GLY A 38 36.37 -1.97 -35.95
C GLY A 38 36.92 -3.40 -35.89
N GLY A 39 36.14 -4.35 -36.42
CA GLY A 39 36.53 -5.74 -36.61
C GLY A 39 35.61 -6.40 -37.61
N GLN A 40 36.10 -6.54 -38.84
CA GLN A 40 35.46 -7.07 -40.03
C GLN A 40 35.66 -8.60 -40.12
N GLY A 41 34.68 -9.35 -40.65
CA GLY A 41 34.84 -10.74 -41.11
C GLY A 41 33.57 -11.58 -40.93
N GLY A 42 32.72 -11.70 -41.96
CA GLY A 42 32.56 -12.93 -42.77
C GLY A 42 31.27 -13.65 -42.35
N GLY A 43 30.22 -13.83 -43.16
CA GLY A 43 30.18 -14.39 -44.51
C GLY A 43 29.66 -15.83 -44.40
N GLY A 44 28.36 -16.05 -44.59
CA GLY A 44 27.76 -17.39 -44.56
C GLY A 44 26.24 -17.38 -44.77
N PHE A 45 25.82 -17.50 -46.03
CA PHE A 45 24.45 -17.76 -46.46
C PHE A 45 24.09 -19.25 -46.28
N GLY A 46 22.82 -19.54 -45.96
CA GLY A 46 22.17 -20.77 -46.43
C GLY A 46 21.16 -21.42 -45.48
N GLY A 47 19.90 -21.51 -45.94
CA GLY A 47 19.01 -22.64 -45.65
C GLY A 47 17.83 -22.38 -44.72
N GLY A 48 16.62 -22.33 -45.30
CA GLY A 48 15.35 -22.16 -44.60
C GLY A 48 14.77 -23.43 -43.98
N GLY A 49 13.69 -23.28 -43.21
CA GLY A 49 12.94 -24.40 -42.65
C GLY A 49 12.00 -24.04 -41.51
N GLN A 50 10.74 -23.76 -41.87
CA GLN A 50 9.49 -24.05 -41.16
C GLN A 50 9.26 -23.55 -39.71
N GLY A 51 8.09 -22.89 -39.55
CA GLY A 51 7.57 -22.31 -38.31
C GLY A 51 7.38 -23.32 -37.17
N GLY A 52 7.35 -22.91 -35.90
CA GLY A 52 6.87 -21.62 -35.39
C GLY A 52 5.62 -21.92 -34.56
N GLY A 53 5.79 -22.08 -33.23
CA GLY A 53 4.64 -22.24 -32.33
C GLY A 53 4.83 -23.04 -31.05
N GLN A 54 6.04 -23.20 -30.52
CA GLN A 54 6.24 -23.58 -29.11
C GLN A 54 6.37 -22.30 -28.28
N GLY A 55 5.45 -22.11 -27.33
CA GLY A 55 5.42 -20.92 -26.50
C GLY A 55 4.61 -21.13 -25.21
N GLY A 56 4.74 -22.32 -24.60
CA GLY A 56 4.45 -22.49 -23.19
C GLY A 56 5.58 -21.85 -22.40
N GLY A 57 5.54 -20.52 -22.27
CA GLY A 57 6.52 -19.77 -21.49
C GLY A 57 6.43 -20.21 -20.02
N GLN A 58 7.44 -20.97 -19.60
CA GLN A 58 7.84 -21.09 -18.21
C GLN A 58 8.15 -19.66 -17.73
N GLY A 59 7.16 -18.99 -17.15
CA GLY A 59 7.30 -17.64 -16.61
C GLY A 59 8.36 -17.66 -15.53
N GLY A 60 9.50 -17.03 -15.81
CA GLY A 60 10.52 -16.77 -14.80
C GLY A 60 9.89 -16.08 -13.59
N GLN A 61 10.37 -16.43 -12.40
CA GLN A 61 10.08 -15.76 -11.14
C GLN A 61 10.54 -14.30 -11.26
N GLY A 62 9.69 -13.44 -11.81
CA GLY A 62 9.83 -11.99 -11.82
C GLY A 62 8.82 -11.39 -10.83
N GLY A 63 9.22 -10.37 -10.08
CA GLY A 63 8.29 -9.64 -9.22
C GLY A 63 7.33 -8.85 -10.11
N ALA A 64 6.03 -9.12 -10.03
CA ALA A 64 5.02 -8.30 -10.68
C ALA A 64 4.68 -7.10 -9.78
N GLY A 65 4.62 -5.89 -10.36
CA GLY A 65 4.13 -4.66 -9.74
C GLY A 65 3.15 -3.94 -10.67
N VAL A 66 2.51 -2.88 -10.20
CA VAL A 66 1.61 -2.04 -11.02
C VAL A 66 2.18 -0.64 -11.11
N VAL A 67 2.06 -0.03 -12.29
CA VAL A 67 2.44 1.36 -12.55
C VAL A 67 1.22 2.12 -13.06
N ILE A 68 1.02 3.32 -12.52
CA ILE A 68 -0.02 4.27 -12.97
C ILE A 68 0.64 5.29 -13.89
N ASN A 69 0.16 5.38 -15.13
CA ASN A 69 0.69 6.36 -16.09
C ASN A 69 0.15 7.78 -15.81
N PRO A 70 0.70 8.84 -16.46
CA PRO A 70 0.21 10.21 -16.28
C PRO A 70 -1.26 10.42 -16.65
N GLN A 71 -1.86 9.52 -17.43
CA GLN A 71 -3.29 9.53 -17.76
C GLN A 71 -4.17 8.86 -16.69
N GLY A 72 -3.57 8.32 -15.62
CA GLY A 72 -4.27 7.64 -14.53
C GLY A 72 -4.70 6.21 -14.87
N VAL A 73 -4.04 5.56 -15.83
CA VAL A 73 -4.30 4.17 -16.23
C VAL A 73 -3.32 3.23 -15.55
N LEU A 74 -3.84 2.23 -14.85
CA LEU A 74 -3.06 1.16 -14.21
C LEU A 74 -2.58 0.12 -15.23
N LYS A 75 -1.30 -0.27 -15.16
CA LYS A 75 -0.72 -1.35 -15.95
C LYS A 75 0.19 -2.25 -15.11
N VAL A 76 0.10 -3.56 -15.32
CA VAL A 76 1.02 -4.53 -14.70
C VAL A 76 2.38 -4.44 -15.39
N GLN A 77 3.44 -4.36 -14.59
CA GLN A 77 4.83 -4.40 -15.02
C GLN A 77 5.58 -5.52 -14.30
N HIS A 78 6.47 -6.19 -15.02
CA HIS A 78 7.32 -7.24 -14.47
C HIS A 78 8.74 -6.71 -14.27
N PHE A 79 9.32 -7.03 -13.12
CA PHE A 79 10.67 -6.63 -12.73
C PHE A 79 11.57 -7.85 -12.52
N ASP A 80 12.86 -7.72 -12.85
CA ASP A 80 13.86 -8.78 -12.66
C ASP A 80 14.36 -8.82 -11.21
N ILE A 81 14.09 -9.92 -10.50
CA ILE A 81 14.46 -10.14 -9.09
C ILE A 81 15.98 -10.18 -8.88
N ARG A 82 16.77 -10.56 -9.91
CA ARG A 82 18.24 -10.63 -9.77
C ARG A 82 18.85 -9.25 -9.57
N LEU A 83 18.25 -8.23 -10.17
CA LEU A 83 18.69 -6.85 -10.01
C LEU A 83 18.37 -6.34 -8.59
N THR A 84 17.32 -6.87 -7.96
CA THR A 84 16.97 -6.57 -6.56
C THR A 84 18.08 -7.00 -5.61
N GLN A 85 18.58 -8.25 -5.74
CA GLN A 85 19.61 -8.76 -4.85
C GLN A 85 20.91 -7.96 -4.93
N LYS A 86 21.28 -7.49 -6.13
CA LYS A 86 22.46 -6.64 -6.32
C LYS A 86 22.29 -5.27 -5.64
N ARG A 87 21.13 -4.62 -5.81
CA ARG A 87 20.83 -3.34 -5.15
C ARG A 87 20.82 -3.44 -3.63
N ILE A 88 20.28 -4.54 -3.09
CA ILE A 88 20.30 -4.81 -1.65
C ILE A 88 21.73 -4.92 -1.13
N GLN A 89 22.63 -5.58 -1.87
CA GLN A 89 24.04 -5.70 -1.47
C GLN A 89 24.78 -4.35 -1.50
N GLU A 90 24.50 -3.49 -2.48
CA GLU A 90 25.08 -2.16 -2.58
C GLU A 90 24.56 -1.24 -1.44
N ALA A 91 23.27 -1.28 -1.15
CA ALA A 91 22.66 -0.48 -0.07
C ALA A 91 23.26 -0.82 1.31
N ARG A 92 23.54 -2.10 1.59
CA ARG A 92 24.19 -2.54 2.85
C ARG A 92 25.50 -1.83 3.15
N GLN A 93 26.22 -1.34 2.12
CA GLN A 93 27.52 -0.70 2.28
C GLN A 93 27.42 0.81 2.57
N VAL A 94 26.24 1.40 2.35
CA VAL A 94 26.02 2.86 2.42
C VAL A 94 25.21 3.27 3.64
N LEU A 95 24.36 2.39 4.17
CA LEU A 95 23.52 2.68 5.33
C LEU A 95 24.34 2.96 6.60
N ASP A 96 23.80 3.82 7.47
CA ASP A 96 24.30 3.98 8.83
C ASP A 96 24.30 2.63 9.55
N PRO A 97 25.41 2.22 10.21
CA PRO A 97 25.50 0.92 10.88
C PRO A 97 24.44 0.67 11.95
N ASN A 98 23.92 1.71 12.60
CA ASN A 98 22.87 1.59 13.60
C ASN A 98 21.52 1.33 12.93
N VAL A 99 21.21 2.03 11.83
CA VAL A 99 19.97 1.81 11.06
C VAL A 99 19.99 0.43 10.41
N ALA A 100 21.14 0.01 9.89
CA ALA A 100 21.32 -1.29 9.25
C ALA A 100 21.14 -2.48 10.21
N ARG A 101 21.28 -2.26 11.53
CA ARG A 101 21.10 -3.29 12.55
C ARG A 101 19.63 -3.69 12.65
N GLN A 102 19.38 -5.00 12.71
CA GLN A 102 18.06 -5.54 13.01
C GLN A 102 17.67 -5.23 14.46
N SER A 103 16.42 -4.86 14.66
CA SER A 103 15.83 -4.56 15.95
C SER A 103 14.44 -5.17 16.02
N GLU A 104 14.14 -5.88 17.11
CA GLU A 104 12.80 -6.41 17.36
C GLU A 104 11.81 -5.32 17.78
N LEU A 105 12.32 -4.20 18.31
CA LEU A 105 11.51 -3.11 18.83
C LEU A 105 12.26 -1.78 18.70
N ARG A 106 12.37 -1.29 17.46
CA ARG A 106 12.82 0.07 17.19
C ARG A 106 11.68 1.04 17.50
N LYS A 107 12.01 2.17 18.13
CA LYS A 107 11.09 3.24 18.50
C LYS A 107 11.37 4.47 17.65
N VAL A 108 10.31 5.13 17.20
CA VAL A 108 10.35 6.41 16.48
C VAL A 108 9.40 7.38 17.19
N SER A 109 9.94 8.43 17.80
CA SER A 109 9.12 9.52 18.36
C SER A 109 8.67 10.45 17.25
N LEU A 110 7.35 10.55 17.05
CA LEU A 110 6.73 11.36 16.00
C LEU A 110 6.97 12.85 16.23
N THR A 111 6.88 13.31 17.48
CA THR A 111 7.09 14.72 17.85
C THR A 111 8.55 15.12 17.68
N ARG A 112 9.50 14.25 18.06
CA ARG A 112 10.94 14.50 17.83
C ARG A 112 11.32 14.40 16.36
N LEU A 113 10.73 13.46 15.62
CA LEU A 113 10.96 13.32 14.19
C LEU A 113 10.54 14.61 13.47
N GLU A 114 9.37 15.16 13.78
CA GLU A 114 8.95 16.44 13.23
C GLU A 114 9.93 17.57 13.60
N ALA A 115 10.33 17.68 14.87
CA ALA A 115 11.25 18.72 15.31
C ALA A 115 12.61 18.64 14.58
N GLU A 116 13.14 17.43 14.37
CA GLU A 116 14.39 17.25 13.62
C GLU A 116 14.19 17.51 12.12
N ILE A 117 13.02 17.17 11.54
CA ILE A 117 12.69 17.57 10.16
C ILE A 117 12.67 19.10 10.05
N ALA A 118 12.05 19.81 11.00
CA ALA A 118 12.02 21.27 11.02
C ALA A 118 13.43 21.86 11.03
N ARG A 119 14.28 21.40 11.96
CA ARG A 119 15.68 21.84 12.06
C ARG A 119 16.46 21.61 10.76
N ARG A 120 16.31 20.44 10.13
CA ARG A 120 16.97 20.13 8.85
C ARG A 120 16.49 21.01 7.71
N LEU A 121 15.20 21.31 7.64
CA LEU A 121 14.63 22.18 6.63
C LEU A 121 15.13 23.62 6.79
N GLU A 122 15.21 24.12 8.02
CA GLU A 122 15.80 25.44 8.32
C GLU A 122 17.28 25.50 7.93
N ALA A 123 18.02 24.40 8.09
CA ALA A 123 19.41 24.26 7.67
C ALA A 123 19.60 24.01 6.16
N GLY A 124 18.53 23.82 5.38
CA GLY A 124 18.60 23.50 3.96
C GLY A 124 19.06 22.06 3.63
N GLU A 125 19.04 21.16 4.61
CA GLU A 125 19.53 19.76 4.49
C GLU A 125 18.46 18.80 3.94
N GLY A 126 17.19 19.21 3.95
CA GLY A 126 16.06 18.36 3.53
C GLY A 126 15.79 17.17 4.46
N VAL A 127 14.75 16.40 4.13
CA VAL A 127 14.41 15.15 4.84
C VAL A 127 15.39 14.05 4.43
N SER A 128 16.04 13.39 5.41
CA SER A 128 16.99 12.29 5.13
C SER A 128 16.27 11.00 4.75
N ASP A 129 16.99 10.04 4.15
CA ASP A 129 16.42 8.73 3.82
C ASP A 129 15.98 7.96 5.08
N ASP A 130 16.75 8.03 6.17
CA ASP A 130 16.36 7.39 7.43
C ASP A 130 15.01 7.91 7.92
N MET A 131 14.75 9.22 7.78
CA MET A 131 13.44 9.80 8.12
C MET A 131 12.36 9.35 7.14
N ARG A 132 12.64 9.34 5.83
CA ARG A 132 11.69 8.89 4.80
C ARG A 132 11.25 7.45 5.04
N TYR A 133 12.14 6.61 5.55
CA TYR A 133 11.91 5.19 5.79
C TYR A 133 11.76 4.83 7.27
N LEU A 134 11.44 5.83 8.11
CA LEU A 134 11.16 5.68 9.55
C LEU A 134 12.17 4.77 10.27
N ALA A 135 13.46 5.04 10.05
CA ALA A 135 14.59 4.28 10.57
C ALA A 135 14.50 2.78 10.29
N GLY A 136 13.94 2.38 9.15
CA GLY A 136 13.87 0.99 8.72
C GLY A 136 12.79 0.15 9.40
N LEU A 137 11.80 0.78 10.05
CA LEU A 137 10.65 0.05 10.59
C LEU A 137 9.95 -0.75 9.47
N THR A 138 9.63 -2.01 9.75
CA THR A 138 8.94 -2.93 8.82
C THR A 138 7.47 -3.14 9.15
N SER A 139 7.07 -2.93 10.41
CA SER A 139 5.68 -2.83 10.88
C SER A 139 5.60 -2.00 12.16
N ILE A 140 4.39 -1.54 12.49
CA ILE A 140 4.09 -0.92 13.78
C ILE A 140 3.42 -1.97 14.64
N ASP A 141 4.04 -2.31 15.75
CA ASP A 141 3.50 -3.25 16.72
C ASP A 141 2.96 -2.51 17.95
N TYR A 142 3.50 -1.33 18.26
CA TYR A 142 3.11 -0.55 19.44
C TYR A 142 3.00 0.95 19.16
N VAL A 143 2.14 1.60 19.96
CA VAL A 143 2.13 3.03 20.17
C VAL A 143 2.34 3.30 21.66
N PHE A 144 3.23 4.20 21.99
CA PHE A 144 3.51 4.63 23.35
C PHE A 144 3.34 6.14 23.47
N PHE A 145 2.72 6.58 24.55
CA PHE A 145 2.62 7.98 24.91
C PHE A 145 3.37 8.25 26.22
N TYR A 146 4.16 9.31 26.24
CA TYR A 146 4.91 9.78 27.40
C TYR A 146 4.45 11.20 27.75
N PRO A 147 3.46 11.37 28.64
CA PRO A 147 2.89 12.68 28.97
C PRO A 147 3.92 13.69 29.46
N GLU A 148 4.91 13.23 30.23
CA GLU A 148 5.94 14.08 30.85
C GLU A 148 6.84 14.79 29.84
N THR A 149 7.00 14.23 28.64
CA THR A 149 7.84 14.80 27.58
C THR A 149 7.04 15.17 26.33
N GLY A 150 5.75 14.83 26.27
CA GLY A 150 4.93 14.98 25.07
C GLY A 150 5.37 14.08 23.92
N ASP A 151 6.11 12.99 24.18
CA ASP A 151 6.55 12.06 23.15
C ASP A 151 5.41 11.09 22.78
N ILE A 152 5.02 11.08 21.50
CA ILE A 152 4.17 10.04 20.91
C ILE A 152 5.06 9.17 20.04
N VAL A 153 5.13 7.88 20.35
CA VAL A 153 6.14 6.98 19.80
C VAL A 153 5.46 5.81 19.12
N VAL A 154 5.84 5.51 17.88
CA VAL A 154 5.51 4.25 17.22
C VAL A 154 6.69 3.30 17.34
N ALA A 155 6.42 2.00 17.53
CA ALA A 155 7.48 1.02 17.70
C ALA A 155 7.16 -0.32 17.05
N GLY A 156 8.19 -1.05 16.64
CA GLY A 156 8.06 -2.36 16.02
C GLY A 156 9.37 -2.88 15.46
N PRO A 157 9.34 -4.00 14.71
CA PRO A 157 10.52 -4.59 14.12
C PRO A 157 11.10 -3.69 13.04
N ALA A 158 12.43 -3.52 13.04
CA ALA A 158 13.16 -2.73 12.06
C ALA A 158 14.43 -3.43 11.58
N GLU A 159 14.88 -3.05 10.40
CA GLU A 159 16.12 -3.53 9.81
C GLU A 159 16.65 -2.53 8.78
N GLY A 160 17.87 -2.77 8.28
CA GLY A 160 18.37 -2.02 7.12
C GLY A 160 17.45 -2.15 5.91
N TYR A 161 17.40 -1.11 5.07
CA TYR A 161 16.51 -1.04 3.92
C TYR A 161 17.25 -0.79 2.62
N ALA A 162 16.64 -1.18 1.50
CA ALA A 162 17.14 -0.91 0.16
C ALA A 162 15.97 -0.63 -0.77
N VAL A 163 16.23 0.08 -1.87
CA VAL A 163 15.22 0.30 -2.90
C VAL A 163 15.34 -0.78 -3.97
N ASP A 164 14.26 -1.52 -4.20
CA ASP A 164 14.20 -2.57 -5.20
C ASP A 164 14.19 -1.99 -6.65
N PRO A 165 14.25 -2.83 -7.71
CA PRO A 165 14.17 -2.39 -9.10
C PRO A 165 12.86 -1.71 -9.49
N ALA A 166 11.77 -1.98 -8.75
CA ALA A 166 10.47 -1.35 -8.93
C ALA A 166 10.39 0.01 -8.19
N GLY A 167 11.44 0.42 -7.49
CA GLY A 167 11.49 1.67 -6.74
C GLY A 167 10.91 1.57 -5.33
N ARG A 168 10.66 0.36 -4.81
CA ARG A 168 10.04 0.13 -3.50
C ARG A 168 11.09 -0.06 -2.40
N PRO A 169 10.91 0.58 -1.24
CA PRO A 169 11.78 0.32 -0.10
C PRO A 169 11.43 -1.03 0.54
N VAL A 170 12.44 -1.90 0.65
CA VAL A 170 12.33 -3.25 1.20
C VAL A 170 13.43 -3.50 2.23
N GLY A 171 13.09 -4.30 3.24
CA GLY A 171 13.99 -4.78 4.27
C GLY A 171 15.08 -5.66 3.67
N VAL A 172 16.30 -5.41 4.10
CA VAL A 172 17.51 -6.00 3.53
C VAL A 172 17.69 -7.46 3.93
N ALA A 173 17.19 -7.87 5.09
CA ALA A 173 17.23 -9.26 5.53
C ALA A 173 15.91 -9.99 5.27
N SER A 174 14.77 -9.35 5.53
CA SER A 174 13.46 -10.02 5.38
C SER A 174 12.84 -9.90 3.98
N GLY A 175 13.20 -8.87 3.20
CA GLY A 175 12.51 -8.52 1.95
C GLY A 175 11.11 -7.91 2.13
N ARG A 176 10.68 -7.67 3.38
CA ARG A 176 9.39 -7.05 3.69
C ARG A 176 9.37 -5.57 3.30
N ALA A 177 8.18 -5.01 3.14
CA ALA A 177 8.03 -3.58 2.95
C ALA A 177 8.53 -2.79 4.17
N ILE A 178 9.16 -1.64 3.90
CA ILE A 178 9.57 -0.67 4.92
C ILE A 178 8.48 0.40 5.01
N LEU A 179 8.21 0.87 6.23
CA LEU A 179 7.25 1.95 6.47
C LEU A 179 7.80 3.26 5.92
N GLU A 180 6.92 4.03 5.27
CA GLU A 180 7.30 5.28 4.62
C GLU A 180 6.64 6.48 5.32
N LEU A 181 7.41 7.53 5.57
CA LEU A 181 6.93 8.76 6.22
C LEU A 181 5.77 9.40 5.44
N GLN A 182 5.79 9.34 4.11
CA GLN A 182 4.70 9.88 3.28
C GLN A 182 3.35 9.22 3.59
N ASP A 183 3.34 7.91 3.86
CA ASP A 183 2.12 7.17 4.17
C ASP A 183 1.66 7.40 5.60
N LEU A 184 2.62 7.52 6.54
CA LEU A 184 2.32 7.91 7.91
C LEU A 184 1.70 9.31 7.96
N ILE A 185 2.23 10.26 7.18
CA ILE A 185 1.68 11.61 7.04
C ILE A 185 0.22 11.56 6.55
N VAL A 186 -0.08 10.74 5.53
CA VAL A 186 -1.46 10.58 5.03
C VAL A 186 -2.36 10.07 6.16
N ALA A 187 -1.95 9.02 6.89
CA ALA A 187 -2.73 8.48 7.99
C ALA A 187 -2.96 9.50 9.13
N LEU A 188 -1.91 10.20 9.57
CA LEU A 188 -1.99 11.24 10.60
C LEU A 188 -2.92 12.39 10.18
N ARG A 189 -2.89 12.80 8.91
CA ARG A 189 -3.77 13.85 8.39
C ARG A 189 -5.23 13.41 8.29
N SER A 190 -5.51 12.15 7.99
CA SER A 190 -6.87 11.58 8.02
C SER A 190 -7.48 11.56 9.43
N TYR A 191 -6.64 11.60 10.47
CA TYR A 191 -7.03 11.66 11.88
C TYR A 191 -6.30 12.78 12.64
N GLY A 192 -6.20 13.96 12.04
CA GLY A 192 -5.52 15.11 12.65
C GLY A 192 -6.29 15.72 13.85
N PRO A 193 -5.66 16.62 14.62
CA PRO A 193 -6.23 17.19 15.85
C PRO A 193 -7.51 18.01 15.64
N ALA A 194 -7.65 18.71 14.51
CA ALA A 194 -8.75 19.64 14.23
C ALA A 194 -9.62 19.24 13.02
N GLY A 195 -9.53 17.99 12.56
CA GLY A 195 -10.17 17.51 11.33
C GLY A 195 -11.42 16.66 11.55
N LYS A 196 -12.30 16.58 10.52
CA LYS A 196 -13.29 15.51 10.45
C LYS A 196 -12.54 14.19 10.26
N LYS A 197 -12.78 13.22 11.15
CA LYS A 197 -12.24 11.87 11.04
C LYS A 197 -12.65 11.26 9.71
N ALA A 198 -11.71 10.61 9.02
CA ALA A 198 -12.11 9.71 7.94
C ALA A 198 -12.93 8.57 8.57
N ASN A 199 -14.20 8.43 8.19
CA ASN A 199 -15.04 7.33 8.66
C ASN A 199 -14.62 6.02 8.00
N THR A 200 -14.33 6.10 6.69
CA THR A 200 -13.83 5.02 5.86
C THR A 200 -12.67 5.54 5.03
N VAL A 201 -11.62 4.74 4.91
CA VAL A 201 -10.57 4.89 3.89
C VAL A 201 -10.64 3.66 3.00
N GLY A 202 -10.70 3.87 1.69
CA GLY A 202 -10.89 2.76 0.80
C GLY A 202 -10.66 3.07 -0.66
N VAL A 203 -10.63 2.01 -1.45
CA VAL A 203 -10.61 2.09 -2.90
C VAL A 203 -11.60 1.10 -3.47
N SER A 204 -12.19 1.42 -4.61
CA SER A 204 -12.97 0.45 -5.37
C SER A 204 -12.57 0.48 -6.84
N ILE A 205 -12.61 -0.69 -7.47
CA ILE A 205 -12.45 -0.81 -8.91
C ILE A 205 -13.71 -1.49 -9.43
N ASP A 206 -14.52 -0.72 -10.14
CA ASP A 206 -15.83 -1.14 -10.59
C ASP A 206 -16.05 -0.85 -12.08
N PRO A 207 -16.71 -1.75 -12.81
CA PRO A 207 -17.11 -1.48 -14.18
C PRO A 207 -18.18 -0.38 -14.23
N THR A 208 -18.19 0.37 -15.34
CA THR A 208 -19.26 1.35 -15.62
C THR A 208 -20.60 0.67 -15.84
N GLN A 209 -21.70 1.35 -15.54
CA GLN A 209 -23.06 0.83 -15.77
C GLN A 209 -23.29 0.53 -17.26
N GLU A 210 -22.82 1.42 -18.13
CA GLU A 210 -22.88 1.25 -19.58
C GLU A 210 -22.01 0.06 -20.03
N GLY A 211 -20.84 -0.12 -19.41
CA GLY A 211 -19.97 -1.27 -19.63
C GLY A 211 -20.64 -2.59 -19.30
N LEU A 212 -21.31 -2.65 -18.14
CA LEU A 212 -22.08 -3.82 -17.72
C LEU A 212 -23.21 -4.15 -18.69
N GLN A 213 -23.96 -3.15 -19.13
CA GLN A 213 -25.03 -3.32 -20.11
C GLN A 213 -24.49 -3.86 -21.45
N ARG A 214 -23.41 -3.28 -21.98
CA ARG A 214 -22.76 -3.76 -23.22
C ARG A 214 -22.25 -5.18 -23.07
N MET A 215 -21.65 -5.52 -21.92
CA MET A 215 -21.18 -6.87 -21.64
C MET A 215 -22.33 -7.87 -21.62
N GLN A 216 -23.44 -7.57 -20.92
CA GLN A 216 -24.61 -8.44 -20.86
C GLN A 216 -25.20 -8.67 -22.25
N GLN A 217 -25.32 -7.62 -23.07
CA GLN A 217 -25.78 -7.74 -24.46
C GLN A 217 -24.85 -8.61 -25.31
N PHE A 218 -23.52 -8.47 -25.14
CA PHE A 218 -22.55 -9.31 -25.82
C PHE A 218 -22.65 -10.78 -25.38
N MET A 219 -22.77 -11.05 -24.09
CA MET A 219 -22.92 -12.41 -23.55
C MET A 219 -24.14 -13.12 -24.13
N VAL A 220 -25.31 -12.46 -24.16
CA VAL A 220 -26.54 -13.03 -24.73
C VAL A 220 -26.36 -13.38 -26.21
N LYS A 221 -25.70 -12.52 -26.99
CA LYS A 221 -25.48 -12.73 -28.43
C LYS A 221 -24.43 -13.80 -28.73
N ALA A 222 -23.35 -13.84 -27.95
CA ALA A 222 -22.18 -14.67 -28.23
C ALA A 222 -22.19 -16.03 -27.52
N ALA A 223 -23.01 -16.21 -26.47
CA ALA A 223 -23.12 -17.47 -25.72
C ALA A 223 -23.47 -18.71 -26.58
N PRO A 224 -24.39 -18.64 -27.57
CA PRO A 224 -24.71 -19.81 -28.41
C PRO A 224 -23.53 -20.33 -29.25
N ALA A 225 -22.56 -19.46 -29.55
CA ALA A 225 -21.39 -19.77 -30.38
C ALA A 225 -20.12 -20.06 -29.55
N LEU A 226 -20.22 -20.11 -28.22
CA LEU A 226 -19.09 -20.29 -27.32
C LEU A 226 -18.57 -21.73 -27.41
N ASN A 227 -17.33 -21.88 -27.87
CA ASN A 227 -16.61 -23.15 -27.90
C ASN A 227 -15.11 -22.92 -27.60
N PRO A 228 -14.33 -23.99 -27.31
CA PRO A 228 -12.91 -23.84 -26.97
C PRO A 228 -12.06 -23.12 -28.04
N ARG A 229 -12.45 -23.17 -29.32
CA ARG A 229 -11.72 -22.50 -30.42
C ARG A 229 -12.04 -21.00 -30.49
N THR A 230 -13.24 -20.57 -30.11
CA THR A 230 -13.67 -19.16 -30.14
C THR A 230 -13.40 -18.41 -28.83
N THR A 231 -12.83 -19.08 -27.83
CA THR A 231 -12.64 -18.54 -26.47
C THR A 231 -11.85 -17.25 -26.43
N LYS A 232 -10.73 -17.16 -27.17
CA LYS A 232 -9.90 -15.94 -27.19
C LYS A 232 -10.65 -14.73 -27.78
N GLN A 233 -11.39 -14.95 -28.86
CA GLN A 233 -12.21 -13.90 -29.49
C GLN A 233 -13.34 -13.48 -28.56
N PHE A 234 -13.94 -14.44 -27.87
CA PHE A 234 -14.99 -14.21 -26.91
C PHE A 234 -14.50 -13.40 -25.69
N VAL A 235 -13.35 -13.76 -25.10
CA VAL A 235 -12.71 -12.99 -24.01
C VAL A 235 -12.40 -11.56 -24.46
N SER A 236 -11.78 -11.40 -25.64
CA SER A 236 -11.49 -10.07 -26.18
C SER A 236 -12.78 -9.26 -26.40
N GLY A 237 -13.85 -9.90 -26.88
CA GLY A 237 -15.17 -9.28 -27.01
C GLY A 237 -15.74 -8.82 -25.68
N LEU A 238 -15.69 -9.67 -24.64
CA LEU A 238 -16.10 -9.29 -23.28
C LEU A 238 -15.31 -8.11 -22.74
N GLN A 239 -13.99 -8.14 -22.84
CA GLN A 239 -13.12 -7.06 -22.36
C GLN A 239 -13.45 -5.74 -23.06
N LYS A 240 -13.63 -5.77 -24.38
CA LYS A 240 -14.02 -4.59 -25.18
C LYS A 240 -15.41 -4.09 -24.81
N SER A 241 -16.37 -4.99 -24.61
CA SER A 241 -17.73 -4.64 -24.24
C SER A 241 -17.79 -3.98 -22.87
N LEU A 242 -17.10 -4.54 -21.86
CA LEU A 242 -17.03 -3.96 -20.52
C LEU A 242 -16.33 -2.60 -20.54
N GLY A 243 -15.22 -2.49 -21.29
CA GLY A 243 -14.41 -1.28 -21.34
C GLY A 243 -13.49 -1.15 -20.12
N GLN A 244 -12.95 0.05 -19.88
CA GLN A 244 -12.17 0.30 -18.67
C GLN A 244 -13.06 0.37 -17.44
N GLN A 245 -12.52 -0.05 -16.30
CA GLN A 245 -13.16 0.07 -15.00
C GLN A 245 -12.73 1.36 -14.33
N VAL A 246 -13.62 1.95 -13.54
CA VAL A 246 -13.39 3.20 -12.82
C VAL A 246 -12.78 2.87 -11.47
N VAL A 247 -11.74 3.63 -11.10
CA VAL A 247 -11.14 3.60 -9.77
C VAL A 247 -11.78 4.72 -8.95
N THR A 248 -12.28 4.39 -7.77
CA THR A 248 -12.74 5.37 -6.79
C THR A 248 -11.87 5.26 -5.54
N VAL A 249 -11.48 6.39 -4.97
CA VAL A 249 -10.71 6.47 -3.72
C VAL A 249 -11.51 7.31 -2.72
N GLU A 250 -11.62 6.84 -1.50
CA GLU A 250 -12.39 7.45 -0.41
C GLU A 250 -11.50 7.66 0.83
N GLY A 251 -11.75 8.75 1.57
CA GLY A 251 -11.12 9.04 2.86
C GLY A 251 -9.70 9.61 2.81
N ILE A 252 -9.03 9.52 1.66
CA ILE A 252 -7.68 10.06 1.40
C ILE A 252 -7.59 10.69 0.00
N SER A 253 -6.56 11.51 -0.25
CA SER A 253 -6.30 12.02 -1.60
C SER A 253 -5.84 10.88 -2.53
N PRO A 254 -6.39 10.77 -3.75
CA PRO A 254 -5.99 9.73 -4.70
C PRO A 254 -4.61 9.99 -5.32
N LYS A 255 -3.99 11.14 -5.05
CA LYS A 255 -2.66 11.52 -5.54
C LYS A 255 -1.53 11.14 -4.59
N THR A 256 -1.77 10.18 -3.70
CA THR A 256 -0.82 9.74 -2.67
C THR A 256 -0.27 8.35 -3.00
N HIS A 257 0.94 8.04 -2.51
CA HIS A 257 1.48 6.68 -2.55
C HIS A 257 0.52 5.68 -1.89
N PHE A 258 -0.02 6.06 -0.73
CA PHE A 258 -1.08 5.38 -0.01
C PHE A 258 -2.21 4.88 -0.95
N ALA A 259 -2.80 5.76 -1.75
CA ALA A 259 -3.86 5.39 -2.70
C ALA A 259 -3.35 4.40 -3.77
N GLN A 260 -2.15 4.60 -4.31
CA GLN A 260 -1.59 3.70 -5.32
C GLN A 260 -1.41 2.27 -4.80
N VAL A 261 -0.91 2.10 -3.58
CA VAL A 261 -0.74 0.80 -2.93
C VAL A 261 -2.08 0.10 -2.75
N LEU A 262 -3.11 0.81 -2.27
CA LEU A 262 -4.44 0.22 -2.09
C LEU A 262 -5.04 -0.26 -3.41
N VAL A 263 -4.96 0.55 -4.47
CA VAL A 263 -5.50 0.19 -5.79
C VAL A 263 -4.71 -0.97 -6.40
N GLU A 264 -3.38 -0.98 -6.28
CA GLU A 264 -2.56 -2.11 -6.73
C GLU A 264 -2.94 -3.41 -6.01
N ALA A 265 -3.05 -3.39 -4.68
CA ALA A 265 -3.34 -4.57 -3.88
C ALA A 265 -4.69 -5.19 -4.26
N ASP A 266 -5.74 -4.37 -4.39
CA ASP A 266 -7.06 -4.79 -4.86
C ASP A 266 -7.01 -5.37 -6.28
N TYR A 267 -6.37 -4.64 -7.21
CA TYR A 267 -6.27 -5.09 -8.59
C TYR A 267 -5.57 -6.44 -8.71
N ARG A 268 -4.44 -6.62 -8.02
CA ARG A 268 -3.69 -7.89 -8.02
C ARG A 268 -4.46 -9.02 -7.35
N MET A 269 -5.17 -8.74 -6.26
CA MET A 269 -6.06 -9.74 -5.63
C MET A 269 -7.10 -10.24 -6.62
N LYS A 270 -7.70 -9.35 -7.42
CA LYS A 270 -8.64 -9.74 -8.47
C LYS A 270 -7.97 -10.61 -9.52
N LEU A 271 -6.77 -10.26 -9.99
CA LEU A 271 -5.99 -11.08 -10.94
C LEU A 271 -5.69 -12.48 -10.39
N ILE A 272 -5.34 -12.59 -9.10
CA ILE A 272 -5.14 -13.88 -8.41
C ILE A 272 -6.46 -14.67 -8.37
N GLY A 273 -7.56 -14.03 -7.97
CA GLY A 273 -8.88 -14.66 -7.88
C GLY A 273 -9.32 -15.28 -9.20
N ILE A 274 -9.13 -14.55 -10.31
CA ILE A 274 -9.44 -15.04 -11.66
C ILE A 274 -8.32 -15.87 -12.28
N GLY A 275 -7.20 -16.08 -11.59
CA GLY A 275 -6.07 -16.89 -12.05
C GLY A 275 -5.31 -16.33 -13.26
N LEU A 276 -5.31 -15.00 -13.45
CA LEU A 276 -4.40 -14.31 -14.37
C LEU A 276 -3.06 -13.98 -13.71
N GLU A 277 -3.02 -13.92 -12.39
CA GLU A 277 -1.78 -13.81 -11.61
C GLU A 277 -1.60 -15.07 -10.77
N LYS A 278 -0.39 -15.64 -10.78
CA LYS A 278 -0.02 -16.76 -9.92
C LYS A 278 0.80 -16.22 -8.74
N PRO A 279 0.27 -16.20 -7.52
CA PRO A 279 1.03 -15.75 -6.36
C PRO A 279 2.13 -16.76 -6.01
N PRO A 280 3.18 -16.34 -5.27
CA PRO A 280 4.26 -17.22 -4.82
C PRO A 280 3.84 -18.16 -3.66
N VAL A 281 2.59 -18.04 -3.20
CA VAL A 281 1.97 -18.88 -2.17
C VAL A 281 0.76 -19.60 -2.75
N ASP A 282 0.45 -20.80 -2.23
CA ASP A 282 -0.68 -21.60 -2.74
C ASP A 282 -2.01 -21.07 -2.21
N ILE A 283 -2.56 -20.08 -2.91
CA ILE A 283 -3.89 -19.51 -2.68
C ILE A 283 -4.88 -20.20 -3.62
N ARG A 284 -5.95 -20.78 -3.04
CA ARG A 284 -7.02 -21.39 -3.80
C ARG A 284 -7.83 -20.32 -4.52
N THR A 285 -7.57 -20.13 -5.80
CA THR A 285 -8.26 -19.14 -6.64
C THR A 285 -9.77 -19.40 -6.74
N TYR A 286 -10.54 -18.33 -6.95
CA TYR A 286 -11.98 -18.42 -7.16
C TYR A 286 -12.33 -19.32 -8.35
N ILE A 287 -11.67 -19.11 -9.50
CA ILE A 287 -11.85 -19.97 -10.68
C ILE A 287 -11.45 -21.43 -10.38
N GLY A 288 -10.50 -21.65 -9.48
CA GLY A 288 -10.06 -22.94 -9.00
C GLY A 288 -11.14 -23.63 -8.17
N ALA A 289 -11.85 -22.89 -7.33
CA ALA A 289 -12.91 -23.40 -6.46
C ALA A 289 -14.29 -23.52 -7.14
N ALA A 290 -14.53 -22.78 -8.22
CA ALA A 290 -15.82 -22.73 -8.90
C ALA A 290 -16.26 -24.07 -9.51
N VAL A 291 -17.54 -24.41 -9.28
CA VAL A 291 -18.22 -25.60 -9.81
C VAL A 291 -19.14 -25.17 -10.96
N PRO A 292 -19.11 -25.82 -12.14
CA PRO A 292 -19.80 -25.31 -13.33
C PRO A 292 -21.31 -25.13 -13.18
N SER A 293 -21.96 -25.93 -12.33
CA SER A 293 -23.40 -25.92 -12.04
C SER A 293 -23.83 -24.85 -11.04
N SER A 294 -22.92 -24.30 -10.23
CA SER A 294 -23.21 -23.28 -9.22
C SER A 294 -22.83 -21.85 -9.65
N VAL A 295 -22.16 -21.72 -10.79
CA VAL A 295 -21.71 -20.43 -11.32
C VAL A 295 -22.90 -19.75 -11.99
N ASN A 296 -23.47 -18.75 -11.32
CA ASN A 296 -24.42 -17.86 -11.95
C ASN A 296 -23.67 -17.01 -12.99
N ARG A 297 -23.98 -17.21 -14.27
CA ARG A 297 -23.32 -16.51 -15.41
C ARG A 297 -23.49 -14.99 -15.36
N ASN A 298 -24.40 -14.49 -14.52
CA ASN A 298 -24.68 -13.07 -14.33
C ASN A 298 -24.24 -12.52 -12.97
N ALA A 299 -23.72 -13.36 -12.04
CA ALA A 299 -23.30 -12.89 -10.73
C ALA A 299 -21.84 -12.45 -10.75
N MET A 300 -21.60 -11.16 -10.54
CA MET A 300 -20.26 -10.64 -10.30
C MET A 300 -19.89 -10.90 -8.84
N ALA A 301 -18.81 -11.65 -8.61
CA ALA A 301 -18.19 -11.69 -7.30
C ALA A 301 -17.63 -10.30 -6.96
N ARG A 302 -17.79 -9.88 -5.71
CA ARG A 302 -17.18 -8.66 -5.18
C ARG A 302 -16.42 -9.00 -3.91
N TRP A 303 -15.14 -8.64 -3.87
CA TRP A 303 -14.27 -8.90 -2.74
C TRP A 303 -13.66 -7.64 -2.19
N TYR A 304 -13.51 -7.58 -0.87
CA TYR A 304 -12.96 -6.41 -0.20
C TYR A 304 -11.87 -6.84 0.78
N PHE A 305 -10.71 -6.19 0.70
CA PHE A 305 -9.77 -6.24 1.82
C PHE A 305 -10.30 -5.37 2.95
N THR A 306 -10.33 -5.92 4.15
CA THR A 306 -10.69 -5.21 5.37
C THR A 306 -9.69 -5.53 6.48
N PRO A 307 -9.53 -4.65 7.48
CA PRO A 307 -8.76 -4.99 8.66
C PRO A 307 -9.35 -6.21 9.38
N ASN A 308 -8.49 -7.02 9.98
CA ASN A 308 -8.93 -7.87 11.07
C ASN A 308 -9.14 -7.01 12.32
N TYR A 309 -10.36 -6.52 12.54
CA TYR A 309 -10.63 -5.52 13.58
C TYR A 309 -10.31 -5.96 15.02
N GLU A 310 -10.28 -7.27 15.31
CA GLU A 310 -9.83 -7.82 16.60
C GLU A 310 -8.29 -7.85 16.69
N CYS A 311 -7.66 -6.68 16.63
CA CYS A 311 -6.20 -6.54 16.58
C CYS A 311 -5.62 -5.55 17.58
N VAL A 312 -6.42 -4.88 18.40
CA VAL A 312 -5.94 -3.81 19.27
C VAL A 312 -6.00 -4.24 20.73
N ARG A 313 -4.86 -4.16 21.44
CA ARG A 313 -4.79 -4.16 22.91
C ARG A 313 -4.42 -2.77 23.39
N VAL A 314 -5.01 -2.34 24.49
CA VAL A 314 -4.71 -1.04 25.12
C VAL A 314 -4.39 -1.28 26.58
N SER A 315 -3.34 -0.63 27.10
CA SER A 315 -3.02 -0.65 28.53
C SER A 315 -4.12 0.03 29.35
N GLU A 316 -4.29 -0.38 30.61
CA GLU A 316 -5.35 0.18 31.48
C GLU A 316 -5.23 1.69 31.68
N ASP A 317 -4.00 2.22 31.72
CA ASP A 317 -3.70 3.64 31.84
C ASP A 317 -3.87 4.42 30.53
N ASN A 318 -4.20 3.75 29.43
CA ASN A 318 -4.30 4.29 28.08
C ASN A 318 -3.03 5.00 27.59
N LEU A 319 -1.85 4.65 28.12
CA LEU A 319 -0.57 5.20 27.66
C LEU A 319 0.10 4.35 26.58
N ALA A 320 -0.42 3.16 26.31
CA ALA A 320 0.15 2.25 25.34
C ALA A 320 -0.92 1.44 24.59
N MET A 321 -0.66 1.21 23.31
CA MET A 321 -1.42 0.34 22.43
C MET A 321 -0.49 -0.71 21.82
N GLN A 322 -0.99 -1.92 21.63
CA GLN A 322 -0.35 -2.95 20.82
C GLN A 322 -1.28 -3.37 19.67
N LEU A 323 -0.72 -3.47 18.46
CA LEU A 323 -1.33 -4.14 17.32
C LEU A 323 -0.94 -5.62 17.33
N VAL A 324 -1.93 -6.50 17.18
CA VAL A 324 -1.80 -7.94 17.33
C VAL A 324 -2.31 -8.65 16.07
N GLY A 325 -1.52 -9.62 15.59
CA GLY A 325 -1.89 -10.50 14.48
C GLY A 325 -1.60 -9.92 13.09
N ASP A 326 -2.17 -10.59 12.08
CA ASP A 326 -1.80 -10.38 10.68
C ASP A 326 -2.68 -9.35 9.92
N GLY A 327 -3.43 -8.54 10.66
CA GLY A 327 -4.00 -7.24 10.24
C GLY A 327 -5.06 -7.21 9.12
N VAL A 328 -5.15 -8.21 8.23
CA VAL A 328 -5.95 -8.12 7.00
C VAL A 328 -6.79 -9.38 6.74
N LYS A 329 -8.04 -9.18 6.32
CA LYS A 329 -8.97 -10.20 5.86
C LYS A 329 -9.46 -9.87 4.46
N LEU A 330 -9.82 -10.90 3.69
CA LEU A 330 -10.55 -10.77 2.44
C LEU A 330 -11.97 -11.25 2.65
N ILE A 331 -12.95 -10.38 2.43
CA ILE A 331 -14.38 -10.67 2.62
C ILE A 331 -15.19 -10.48 1.33
N GLY A 332 -16.39 -11.05 1.29
CA GLY A 332 -17.35 -10.80 0.21
C GLY A 332 -18.23 -9.57 0.46
N ALA A 333 -18.91 -9.07 -0.58
CA ALA A 333 -19.91 -7.99 -0.42
C ALA A 333 -21.04 -8.32 0.57
N ASP A 334 -21.35 -9.60 0.78
CA ASP A 334 -22.35 -10.07 1.75
C ASP A 334 -21.94 -9.82 3.21
N GLU A 335 -20.64 -9.76 3.48
CA GLU A 335 -20.06 -9.50 4.81
C GLU A 335 -19.69 -8.04 5.02
N LEU A 336 -19.55 -7.26 3.95
CA LEU A 336 -19.17 -5.86 4.05
C LEU A 336 -20.32 -5.02 4.59
N VAL A 337 -20.06 -4.33 5.69
CA VAL A 337 -20.93 -3.34 6.31
C VAL A 337 -20.28 -1.98 6.14
N GLN A 338 -20.97 -1.05 5.49
CA GLN A 338 -20.51 0.34 5.34
C GLN A 338 -20.56 1.07 6.69
N ALA A 339 -19.87 2.20 6.77
CA ALA A 339 -19.82 3.02 7.98
C ALA A 339 -21.21 3.50 8.47
N ASP A 340 -22.21 3.57 7.58
CA ASP A 340 -23.60 3.92 7.91
C ASP A 340 -24.43 2.71 8.39
N GLY A 341 -23.82 1.53 8.52
CA GLY A 341 -24.47 0.29 8.93
C GLY A 341 -25.17 -0.47 7.81
N THR A 342 -25.14 0.04 6.57
CA THR A 342 -25.75 -0.64 5.42
C THR A 342 -24.88 -1.80 4.93
N ARG A 343 -25.51 -2.92 4.58
CA ARG A 343 -24.82 -4.07 3.96
C ARG A 343 -24.69 -3.85 2.46
N VAL A 344 -23.51 -4.13 1.91
CA VAL A 344 -23.24 -3.96 0.48
C VAL A 344 -23.87 -5.06 -0.38
N GLY A 345 -24.14 -6.23 0.20
CA GLY A 345 -24.73 -7.39 -0.48
C GLY A 345 -25.96 -7.97 0.23
N ASN A 346 -27.01 -8.26 -0.55
CA ASN A 346 -28.24 -8.92 -0.11
C ASN A 346 -28.40 -10.35 -0.69
N GLY A 347 -27.32 -10.92 -1.23
CA GLY A 347 -27.37 -12.07 -2.15
C GLY A 347 -26.89 -13.41 -1.58
N ALA A 348 -27.28 -14.50 -2.25
CA ALA A 348 -26.80 -15.84 -1.96
C ALA A 348 -25.26 -15.93 -2.09
N VAL A 349 -24.63 -16.42 -1.04
CA VAL A 349 -23.18 -16.58 -0.94
C VAL A 349 -22.68 -17.64 -1.91
N ASP A 350 -21.82 -17.26 -2.85
CA ASP A 350 -21.13 -18.24 -3.69
C ASP A 350 -20.05 -18.97 -2.89
N ARG A 351 -20.15 -20.31 -2.85
CA ARG A 351 -19.18 -21.19 -2.18
C ARG A 351 -17.76 -21.00 -2.70
N ALA A 352 -17.58 -20.76 -4.00
CA ALA A 352 -16.26 -20.54 -4.58
C ALA A 352 -15.63 -19.23 -4.07
N SER A 353 -16.47 -18.19 -3.93
CA SER A 353 -16.09 -16.91 -3.33
C SER A 353 -15.62 -17.08 -1.89
N LYS A 354 -16.36 -17.83 -1.05
CA LYS A 354 -15.95 -18.11 0.34
C LYS A 354 -14.65 -18.90 0.44
N ILE A 355 -14.45 -19.91 -0.41
CA ILE A 355 -13.20 -20.67 -0.43
C ILE A 355 -12.01 -19.77 -0.77
N PHE A 356 -12.17 -18.87 -1.76
CA PHE A 356 -11.13 -17.92 -2.11
C PHE A 356 -10.84 -16.94 -0.97
N GLN A 357 -11.87 -16.35 -0.36
CA GLN A 357 -11.76 -15.44 0.79
C GLN A 357 -11.01 -16.08 1.97
N GLN A 358 -11.43 -17.28 2.37
CA GLN A 358 -10.80 -18.03 3.46
C GLN A 358 -9.35 -18.40 3.13
N SER A 359 -9.11 -18.90 1.91
CA SER A 359 -7.76 -19.28 1.49
C SER A 359 -6.83 -18.08 1.39
N PHE A 360 -7.31 -16.93 0.89
CA PHE A 360 -6.52 -15.72 0.76
C PHE A 360 -6.17 -15.17 2.14
N THR A 361 -7.18 -15.04 3.02
CA THR A 361 -7.00 -14.57 4.40
C THR A 361 -5.99 -15.45 5.16
N ALA A 362 -6.14 -16.78 5.11
CA ALA A 362 -5.23 -17.69 5.79
C ALA A 362 -3.79 -17.67 5.25
N LYS A 363 -3.60 -17.30 3.98
CA LYS A 363 -2.28 -17.23 3.33
C LYS A 363 -1.72 -15.83 3.26
N TYR A 364 -2.46 -14.82 3.71
CA TYR A 364 -2.04 -13.42 3.68
C TYR A 364 -0.68 -13.17 4.35
N PRO A 365 -0.35 -13.74 5.54
CA PRO A 365 0.93 -13.48 6.18
C PRO A 365 2.11 -13.98 5.33
N GLN A 366 1.95 -15.17 4.76
CA GLN A 366 2.94 -15.77 3.86
C GLN A 366 3.04 -14.98 2.55
N LEU A 367 1.92 -14.47 2.03
CA LEU A 367 1.88 -13.63 0.83
C LEU A 367 2.62 -12.30 1.05
N ALA A 368 2.32 -11.59 2.14
CA ALA A 368 2.92 -10.32 2.50
C ALA A 368 4.45 -10.43 2.72
N SER A 369 4.93 -11.58 3.21
CA SER A 369 6.38 -11.83 3.35
C SER A 369 7.14 -11.96 2.03
N GLN A 370 6.44 -12.19 0.90
CA GLN A 370 7.06 -12.44 -0.41
C GLN A 370 6.65 -11.42 -1.48
N VAL A 371 5.57 -10.69 -1.25
CA VAL A 371 4.99 -9.75 -2.21
C VAL A 371 4.81 -8.40 -1.50
N PRO A 372 5.75 -7.46 -1.71
CA PRO A 372 5.83 -6.23 -0.93
C PRO A 372 4.54 -5.41 -0.87
N VAL A 373 3.73 -5.36 -1.94
CA VAL A 373 2.48 -4.56 -1.91
C VAL A 373 1.50 -5.00 -0.83
N TYR A 374 1.44 -6.30 -0.51
CA TYR A 374 0.55 -6.78 0.54
C TYR A 374 1.11 -6.44 1.93
N ALA A 375 2.45 -6.44 2.11
CA ALA A 375 3.05 -5.90 3.34
C ALA A 375 2.83 -4.39 3.47
N GLN A 376 2.97 -3.63 2.37
CA GLN A 376 2.66 -2.19 2.34
C GLN A 376 1.20 -1.96 2.74
N MET A 377 0.24 -2.64 2.11
CA MET A 377 -1.18 -2.48 2.46
C MET A 377 -1.48 -2.79 3.93
N ARG A 378 -0.86 -3.83 4.52
CA ARG A 378 -0.97 -4.08 5.97
C ARG A 378 -0.44 -2.89 6.77
N ASN A 379 0.75 -2.39 6.44
CA ASN A 379 1.34 -1.24 7.11
C ASN A 379 0.46 0.02 7.00
N LEU A 380 -0.19 0.24 5.85
CA LEU A 380 -1.14 1.33 5.64
C LEU A 380 -2.38 1.22 6.55
N ILE A 381 -2.92 0.00 6.70
CA ILE A 381 -4.02 -0.30 7.63
C ILE A 381 -3.58 -0.01 9.07
N ASP A 382 -2.43 -0.52 9.47
CA ASP A 382 -1.87 -0.36 10.82
C ASP A 382 -1.66 1.15 11.13
N MET A 383 -1.10 1.91 10.19
CA MET A 383 -0.92 3.36 10.31
C MET A 383 -2.25 4.10 10.51
N LEU A 384 -3.32 3.72 9.81
CA LEU A 384 -4.64 4.33 9.99
C LEU A 384 -5.24 4.02 11.36
N ILE A 385 -5.09 2.78 11.86
CA ILE A 385 -5.53 2.39 13.20
C ILE A 385 -4.74 3.16 14.26
N VAL A 386 -3.42 3.26 14.09
CA VAL A 386 -2.53 4.06 14.95
C VAL A 386 -2.96 5.52 14.98
N ALA A 387 -3.18 6.16 13.83
CA ALA A 387 -3.59 7.55 13.75
C ALA A 387 -4.97 7.78 14.38
N ALA A 388 -5.92 6.87 14.14
CA ALA A 388 -7.23 6.90 14.77
C ALA A 388 -7.13 6.76 16.30
N PHE A 389 -6.25 5.89 16.81
CA PHE A 389 -6.03 5.70 18.24
C PHE A 389 -5.43 6.95 18.90
N ILE A 390 -4.38 7.53 18.29
CA ILE A 390 -3.75 8.78 18.75
C ILE A 390 -4.81 9.89 18.90
N GLN A 391 -5.71 10.00 17.92
CA GLN A 391 -6.78 10.99 17.95
C GLN A 391 -7.88 10.64 18.97
N GLU A 392 -8.29 9.38 19.08
CA GLU A 392 -9.32 8.93 20.03
C GLU A 392 -8.89 9.12 21.49
N LYS A 393 -7.61 8.87 21.79
CA LYS A 393 -7.03 9.09 23.11
C LYS A 393 -6.58 10.52 23.36
N ASP A 394 -6.83 11.44 22.43
CA ASP A 394 -6.49 12.86 22.55
C ASP A 394 -5.00 13.11 22.84
N TYR A 395 -4.11 12.30 22.26
CA TYR A 395 -2.67 12.45 22.48
C TYR A 395 -2.14 13.75 21.88
N TYR A 396 -2.76 14.28 20.82
CA TYR A 396 -2.38 15.57 20.23
C TYR A 396 -2.48 16.70 21.26
N SER A 397 -3.62 16.83 21.94
CA SER A 397 -3.82 17.90 22.93
C SER A 397 -2.93 17.68 24.16
N GLN A 398 -2.81 16.44 24.64
CA GLN A 398 -1.97 16.11 25.79
C GLN A 398 -0.47 16.36 25.52
N ALA A 399 0.00 16.10 24.30
CA ALA A 399 1.37 16.39 23.87
C ALA A 399 1.59 17.85 23.46
N SER A 400 0.53 18.67 23.39
CA SER A 400 0.57 20.00 22.75
C SER A 400 1.13 19.95 21.32
N TRP A 401 0.75 18.93 20.56
CA TRP A 401 1.24 18.67 19.21
C TRP A 401 0.11 18.77 18.18
N ASP A 402 0.22 19.72 17.25
CA ASP A 402 -0.82 20.05 16.27
C ASP A 402 -0.52 19.49 14.86
N LEU A 403 0.41 18.53 14.76
CA LEU A 403 1.02 18.01 13.53
C LEU A 403 1.89 19.00 12.76
N GLY A 404 1.99 20.28 13.14
CA GLY A 404 2.92 21.27 12.57
C GLY A 404 3.25 21.10 11.08
N LEU A 405 4.50 20.71 10.80
CA LEU A 405 5.01 20.45 9.44
C LEU A 405 4.43 19.19 8.83
N LEU A 406 4.22 18.13 9.62
CA LEU A 406 3.62 16.88 9.14
C LEU A 406 2.18 17.11 8.64
N GLY A 407 1.45 18.06 9.23
CA GLY A 407 0.10 18.48 8.83
C GLY A 407 0.06 19.41 7.61
N ASN A 408 1.21 19.87 7.11
CA ASN A 408 1.28 20.93 6.10
C ASN A 408 1.69 20.41 4.71
N GLU A 409 0.71 20.22 3.82
CA GLU A 409 0.93 19.75 2.44
C GLU A 409 1.83 20.67 1.59
N LYS A 410 1.94 21.96 1.94
CA LYS A 410 2.82 22.90 1.21
C LYS A 410 4.29 22.73 1.57
N VAL A 411 4.59 22.18 2.74
CA VAL A 411 5.96 21.97 3.22
C VAL A 411 6.39 20.52 3.00
N LEU A 412 5.54 19.57 3.39
CA LEU A 412 5.74 18.14 3.15
C LEU A 412 4.61 17.63 2.26
N SER A 413 4.86 17.68 0.94
CA SER A 413 3.86 17.34 -0.07
C SER A 413 3.77 15.84 -0.33
N VAL A 414 2.64 15.21 0.00
CA VAL A 414 2.39 13.79 -0.27
C VAL A 414 1.43 13.57 -1.45
N GLU A 415 0.76 14.62 -1.93
CA GLU A 415 -0.15 14.58 -3.09
C GLU A 415 0.58 14.78 -4.43
N VAL A 416 1.64 14.01 -4.64
CA VAL A 416 2.60 14.17 -5.74
C VAL A 416 2.52 13.07 -6.80
N TYR A 417 1.60 12.11 -6.62
CA TYR A 417 1.46 10.96 -7.49
C TYR A 417 0.34 11.14 -8.52
N PRO A 418 0.46 10.50 -9.71
CA PRO A 418 -0.64 10.41 -10.64
C PRO A 418 -1.86 9.73 -10.01
N GLU A 419 -3.01 10.38 -10.14
CA GLU A 419 -4.30 9.87 -9.69
C GLU A 419 -4.67 8.59 -10.47
N PRO A 420 -4.94 7.45 -9.80
CA PRO A 420 -5.48 6.27 -10.45
C PRO A 420 -6.95 6.50 -10.80
N LYS A 421 -7.26 6.60 -12.09
CA LYS A 421 -8.62 6.89 -12.59
C LYS A 421 -9.30 5.67 -13.15
N THR A 422 -8.55 4.87 -13.91
CA THR A 422 -9.10 3.73 -14.63
C THR A 422 -8.13 2.57 -14.71
N VAL A 423 -8.67 1.38 -14.92
CA VAL A 423 -7.90 0.16 -15.16
C VAL A 423 -8.49 -0.65 -16.30
N GLU A 424 -7.59 -1.30 -17.04
CA GLU A 424 -7.99 -2.20 -18.11
C GLU A 424 -8.76 -3.40 -17.53
N THR A 425 -9.82 -3.81 -18.22
CA THR A 425 -10.62 -4.95 -17.77
C THR A 425 -9.84 -6.25 -17.93
N ALA A 426 -9.57 -6.88 -16.79
CA ALA A 426 -9.05 -8.23 -16.72
C ALA A 426 -10.22 -9.24 -16.75
N VAL A 427 -10.24 -10.11 -17.78
CA VAL A 427 -11.20 -11.22 -17.88
C VAL A 427 -10.42 -12.49 -18.17
N ASN A 428 -10.73 -13.54 -17.43
CA ASN A 428 -10.23 -14.88 -17.72
C ASN A 428 -11.38 -15.80 -18.13
N ALA A 429 -11.25 -16.48 -19.27
CA ALA A 429 -12.14 -17.58 -19.63
C ALA A 429 -11.42 -18.90 -19.38
N VAL A 430 -11.87 -19.61 -18.36
CA VAL A 430 -11.38 -20.95 -18.05
C VAL A 430 -12.47 -21.97 -18.34
N TRP A 431 -12.14 -22.96 -19.16
CA TRP A 431 -13.02 -24.10 -19.42
C TRP A 431 -12.99 -25.05 -18.23
N LYS A 432 -14.03 -24.98 -17.40
CA LYS A 432 -14.43 -26.06 -16.49
C LYS A 432 -15.85 -26.45 -16.87
N GLY A 433 -16.01 -27.53 -17.63
CA GLY A 433 -17.29 -27.82 -18.31
C GLY A 433 -17.64 -26.73 -19.33
N ASN A 434 -18.91 -26.30 -19.39
CA ASN A 434 -19.44 -25.30 -20.35
C ASN A 434 -19.63 -23.87 -19.78
N SER A 435 -19.04 -23.55 -18.61
CA SER A 435 -19.29 -22.25 -17.95
C SER A 435 -18.16 -21.25 -18.17
N LEU A 436 -18.58 -20.00 -18.42
CA LEU A 436 -17.77 -18.80 -18.54
C LEU A 436 -17.99 -17.94 -17.30
N MET A 437 -16.93 -17.30 -16.80
CA MET A 437 -17.00 -16.42 -15.63
C MET A 437 -16.79 -14.96 -16.03
N THR A 438 -17.59 -14.08 -15.43
CA THR A 438 -17.64 -12.65 -15.67
C THR A 438 -16.61 -11.88 -14.84
N PRO A 439 -16.32 -10.62 -15.21
CA PRO A 439 -15.52 -9.69 -14.41
C PRO A 439 -16.01 -9.58 -12.96
N ILE A 440 -15.08 -9.17 -12.11
CA ILE A 440 -15.19 -9.19 -10.65
C ILE A 440 -14.97 -7.76 -10.13
N GLY A 441 -15.89 -7.28 -9.30
CA GLY A 441 -15.78 -5.98 -8.63
C GLY A 441 -15.13 -6.13 -7.25
N GLY A 442 -15.00 -5.03 -6.50
CA GLY A 442 -14.39 -5.10 -5.17
C GLY A 442 -13.46 -3.94 -4.86
N GLY A 443 -12.76 -4.03 -3.74
CA GLY A 443 -11.93 -2.93 -3.26
C GLY A 443 -11.12 -3.21 -2.00
N VAL A 444 -10.74 -2.12 -1.36
CA VAL A 444 -10.25 -2.09 0.02
C VAL A 444 -11.20 -1.21 0.81
N ASP A 445 -11.64 -1.66 1.98
CA ASP A 445 -12.50 -0.93 2.90
C ASP A 445 -11.91 -0.98 4.32
N ILE A 446 -11.49 0.18 4.82
CA ILE A 446 -10.80 0.32 6.11
C ILE A 446 -11.62 1.28 6.95
N GLN A 447 -12.12 0.79 8.09
CA GLN A 447 -12.84 1.58 9.09
C GLN A 447 -12.07 1.53 10.41
N PRO A 448 -11.03 2.36 10.60
CA PRO A 448 -10.11 2.26 11.74
C PRO A 448 -10.80 2.32 13.10
N MET A 449 -11.83 3.16 13.24
CA MET A 449 -12.62 3.29 14.47
C MET A 449 -13.31 1.97 14.87
N THR A 450 -13.60 1.08 13.91
CA THR A 450 -14.15 -0.24 14.20
C THR A 450 -13.16 -1.09 14.99
N ALA A 451 -11.85 -1.01 14.71
CA ALA A 451 -10.81 -1.70 15.49
C ALA A 451 -10.74 -1.22 16.94
N LEU A 452 -11.07 0.06 17.18
CA LEU A 452 -11.00 0.71 18.48
C LEU A 452 -12.30 0.59 19.29
N SER A 453 -13.37 0.07 18.68
CA SER A 453 -14.63 -0.17 19.38
C SER A 453 -14.45 -1.20 20.51
N SER A 454 -15.12 -0.97 21.64
CA SER A 454 -14.97 -1.77 22.87
C SER A 454 -15.17 -3.29 22.67
N GLN A 455 -16.01 -3.68 21.70
CA GLN A 455 -16.26 -5.09 21.35
C GLN A 455 -15.10 -5.77 20.60
N ASN A 456 -14.22 -5.01 19.96
CA ASN A 456 -13.08 -5.49 19.19
C ASN A 456 -11.75 -5.34 19.95
N LEU A 457 -11.74 -4.60 21.05
CA LEU A 457 -10.57 -4.46 21.91
C LEU A 457 -10.25 -5.79 22.60
N LEU A 458 -9.00 -6.20 22.47
CA LEU A 458 -8.41 -7.31 23.18
C LEU A 458 -7.98 -6.85 24.58
N LEU A 459 -8.18 -7.71 25.57
CA LEU A 459 -7.70 -7.46 26.94
C LEU A 459 -6.16 -7.47 26.99
N ASP A 460 -5.57 -6.53 27.74
CA ASP A 460 -4.15 -6.57 28.13
C ASP A 460 -3.94 -7.55 29.30
N ALA A 461 -4.22 -8.84 29.05
CA ALA A 461 -3.98 -9.89 30.03
C ALA A 461 -2.50 -9.88 30.47
N ASP A 462 -2.26 -10.02 31.77
CA ASP A 462 -0.93 -9.98 32.40
C ASP A 462 -0.16 -8.65 32.28
N ASN A 463 -0.82 -7.55 31.89
CA ASN A 463 -0.22 -6.22 31.73
C ASN A 463 0.97 -6.21 30.75
N VAL A 464 0.90 -6.98 29.66
CA VAL A 464 1.99 -7.10 28.69
C VAL A 464 2.27 -5.77 28.01
N VAL A 465 1.22 -5.06 27.58
CA VAL A 465 1.36 -3.77 26.89
C VAL A 465 1.94 -2.73 27.85
N ARG A 466 1.39 -2.66 29.07
CA ARG A 466 1.91 -1.77 30.13
C ARG A 466 3.38 -2.06 30.48
N LYS A 467 3.75 -3.32 30.71
CA LYS A 467 5.15 -3.69 31.02
C LYS A 467 6.10 -3.35 29.88
N THR A 468 5.64 -3.41 28.64
CA THR A 468 6.46 -3.03 27.47
C THR A 468 6.68 -1.52 27.42
N HIS A 469 5.66 -0.73 27.72
CA HIS A 469 5.76 0.72 27.88
C HIS A 469 6.74 1.10 29.00
N GLU A 470 6.59 0.53 30.21
CA GLU A 470 7.46 0.82 31.36
C GLU A 470 8.94 0.51 31.10
N ARG A 471 9.23 -0.51 30.28
CA ARG A 471 10.60 -0.90 29.88
C ARG A 471 11.18 -0.02 28.78
N THR A 472 10.34 0.70 28.04
CA THR A 472 10.74 1.57 26.95
C THR A 472 11.00 2.96 27.50
N THR A 473 12.20 3.20 28.03
CA THR A 473 12.55 4.53 28.56
C THR A 473 12.95 5.50 27.44
N ILE A 474 12.61 6.78 27.65
CA ILE A 474 13.01 7.92 26.82
C ILE A 474 14.07 8.80 27.51
N ASN A 475 14.54 8.40 28.70
CA ASN A 475 15.53 9.15 29.46
C ASN A 475 16.92 8.99 28.82
N GLY A 476 17.63 10.11 28.64
CA GLY A 476 19.01 10.11 28.13
C GLY A 476 19.14 10.10 26.60
N LEU A 477 18.05 10.30 25.86
CA LEU A 477 18.12 10.54 24.41
C LEU A 477 18.85 11.85 24.10
N GLN A 478 19.72 11.82 23.09
CA GLN A 478 20.49 12.98 22.67
C GLN A 478 19.60 14.04 22.00
N ALA A 479 20.06 15.29 21.96
CA ALA A 479 19.39 16.34 21.19
C ALA A 479 19.35 15.96 19.69
N GLY A 480 18.18 16.09 19.06
CA GLY A 480 17.97 15.66 17.67
C GLY A 480 17.78 14.14 17.48
N GLN A 481 17.92 13.33 18.54
CA GLN A 481 17.65 11.90 18.45
C GLN A 481 16.13 11.64 18.46
N TRP A 482 15.62 11.15 17.32
CA TRP A 482 14.20 10.88 17.11
C TRP A 482 13.84 9.39 17.05
N TRP A 483 14.84 8.49 17.02
CA TRP A 483 14.65 7.05 17.08
C TRP A 483 15.71 6.33 17.92
N TRP A 484 15.37 5.14 18.43
CA TRP A 484 16.24 4.28 19.25
C TRP A 484 15.76 2.82 19.30
N ASP A 485 16.64 1.90 19.69
CA ASP A 485 16.36 0.45 19.84
C ASP A 485 16.13 0.03 21.29
#